data_AF-A0A946QX45-F1
#
_entry.id   AF-A0A946QX45-F1
#
_cell.length_a   1.000
_cell.length_b   1.000
_cell.length_c   1.000
_cell.angle_alpha   90.00
_cell.angle_beta   90.00
_cell.angle_gamma   90.00
#
_symmetry.space_group_name_H-M   'P 1'
#
loop_
_entity.id
_entity.type
_entity.pdbx_description
1 polymer ?
#
loop_
_entity_poly.entity_id
_entity_poly.type
_entity_poly.pdbx_seq_one_letter_code
_entity_poly.pdbx_strand_id
1 'polypeptide(L)'
;QFISNMIELSHEGKKQKVITKDIQFHPVTDMPLHVDFYRVTAKSEIEVEVSVNFIGEEESPGLKQGGALNVVRYAIEVKCPAGSIPENIEVDISALEIGDSIHISDITLPKGVSPSISDRDFTIATVINSRTSTTEEEVEDATDSETEEAVEADKES
;
A
#
# COMPACT_ATOMS: atom_id res chain seq x y z
N GLN A 1 -1.88 -11.46 7.67
CA GLN A 1 -1.81 -11.91 6.26
C GLN A 1 -2.30 -13.35 6.19
N PHE A 2 -3.61 -13.58 6.08
CA PHE A 2 -4.24 -14.92 6.13
C PHE A 2 -5.21 -15.20 4.96
N ILE A 3 -5.44 -14.23 4.08
CA ILE A 3 -6.59 -14.23 3.18
C ILE A 3 -6.24 -14.83 1.80
N SER A 4 -4.97 -14.85 1.41
CA SER A 4 -4.57 -15.18 0.02
C SER A 4 -4.17 -16.66 -0.21
N ASN A 5 -4.37 -17.54 0.78
CA ASN A 5 -3.95 -18.94 0.70
C ASN A 5 -5.09 -19.89 0.28
N MET A 6 -4.79 -20.81 -0.65
CA MET A 6 -5.72 -21.85 -1.08
C MET A 6 -5.77 -23.00 -0.05
N ILE A 7 -6.95 -23.31 0.46
CA ILE A 7 -7.19 -24.34 1.49
C ILE A 7 -8.07 -25.44 0.90
N GLU A 8 -7.84 -26.69 1.29
CA GLU A 8 -8.75 -27.81 0.97
C GLU A 8 -9.68 -28.08 2.15
N LEU A 9 -10.97 -27.81 1.96
CA LEU A 9 -12.00 -28.04 2.97
C LEU A 9 -12.68 -29.39 2.70
N SER A 10 -12.75 -30.24 3.73
CA SER A 10 -13.43 -31.53 3.68
C SER A 10 -14.75 -31.45 4.43
N HIS A 11 -15.86 -31.49 3.71
CA HIS A 11 -17.20 -31.53 4.29
C HIS A 11 -17.95 -32.75 3.77
N GLU A 12 -18.50 -33.57 4.68
CA GLU A 12 -19.27 -34.78 4.35
C GLU A 12 -18.57 -35.73 3.35
N GLY A 13 -17.25 -35.89 3.49
CA GLY A 13 -16.44 -36.77 2.63
C GLY A 13 -16.08 -36.19 1.26
N LYS A 14 -16.51 -34.96 0.93
CA LYS A 14 -16.15 -34.27 -0.31
C LYS A 14 -15.07 -33.22 -0.02
N LYS A 15 -13.96 -33.32 -0.74
CA LYS A 15 -12.88 -32.33 -0.72
C LYS A 15 -13.19 -31.20 -1.71
N GLN A 16 -13.15 -29.97 -1.24
CA GLN A 16 -13.36 -28.77 -2.06
C GLN A 16 -12.22 -27.80 -1.84
N LYS A 17 -11.66 -27.28 -2.93
CA LYS A 17 -10.68 -26.19 -2.87
C LYS A 17 -11.42 -24.88 -2.64
N VAL A 18 -11.01 -24.19 -1.58
CA VAL A 18 -11.59 -22.93 -1.16
C VAL A 18 -10.49 -21.90 -0.94
N ILE A 19 -10.86 -20.63 -1.06
CA ILE A 19 -10.02 -19.49 -0.69
C ILE A 19 -10.77 -18.72 0.38
N THR A 20 -10.04 -18.27 1.40
CA THR A 20 -10.58 -17.44 2.47
C THR A 20 -10.89 -16.06 1.91
N LYS A 21 -12.13 -15.59 2.04
CA LYS A 21 -12.52 -14.25 1.60
C LYS A 21 -12.33 -13.25 2.72
N ASP A 22 -12.93 -13.55 3.86
CA ASP A 22 -12.96 -12.65 5.00
C ASP A 22 -13.01 -13.46 6.30
N ILE A 23 -12.39 -12.92 7.34
CA ILE A 23 -12.42 -13.49 8.68
C ILE A 23 -12.89 -12.38 9.62
N GLN A 24 -14.06 -12.59 10.22
CA GLN A 24 -14.56 -11.68 11.23
C GLN A 24 -14.00 -12.10 12.58
N PHE A 25 -13.23 -11.22 13.20
CA PHE A 25 -12.69 -11.40 14.54
C PHE A 25 -13.57 -10.71 15.59
N HIS A 26 -13.62 -11.28 16.77
CA HIS A 26 -14.28 -10.66 17.92
C HIS A 26 -13.42 -9.47 18.40
N PRO A 27 -13.98 -8.25 18.55
CA PRO A 27 -13.21 -7.02 18.71
C PRO A 27 -12.42 -6.90 20.03
N VAL A 28 -12.69 -7.77 21.01
CA VAL A 28 -12.05 -7.73 22.34
C VAL A 28 -11.16 -8.95 22.59
N THR A 29 -11.46 -10.07 21.96
CA THR A 29 -10.81 -11.37 22.27
C THR A 29 -9.97 -11.88 21.12
N ASP A 30 -9.97 -11.19 19.97
CA ASP A 30 -9.31 -11.57 18.73
C ASP A 30 -9.63 -13.00 18.26
N MET A 31 -10.74 -13.57 18.72
CA MET A 31 -11.19 -14.91 18.31
C MET A 31 -11.98 -14.82 17.00
N PRO A 32 -11.74 -15.72 16.02
CA PRO A 32 -12.52 -15.75 14.79
C PRO A 32 -13.97 -16.19 15.07
N LEU A 33 -14.94 -15.37 14.69
CA LEU A 33 -16.38 -15.62 14.83
C LEU A 33 -16.99 -16.21 13.56
N HIS A 34 -16.60 -15.69 12.41
CA HIS A 34 -17.12 -16.11 11.12
C HIS A 34 -15.98 -16.12 10.09
N VAL A 35 -15.98 -17.13 9.22
CA VAL A 35 -15.03 -17.24 8.12
C VAL A 35 -15.80 -17.49 6.84
N ASP A 36 -15.62 -16.58 5.88
CA ASP A 36 -16.20 -16.70 4.55
C ASP A 36 -15.22 -17.39 3.60
N PHE A 37 -15.72 -18.35 2.83
CA PHE A 37 -14.95 -19.10 1.85
C PHE A 37 -15.53 -18.96 0.45
N TYR A 38 -14.67 -18.69 -0.54
CA TYR A 38 -15.01 -18.88 -1.94
C TYR A 38 -14.65 -20.28 -2.40
N ARG A 39 -15.61 -20.99 -2.98
CA ARG A 39 -15.35 -22.25 -3.69
C ARG A 39 -14.76 -21.93 -5.05
N VAL A 40 -13.52 -22.36 -5.30
CA VAL A 40 -12.79 -22.03 -6.53
C VAL A 40 -12.39 -23.28 -7.30
N THR A 41 -12.38 -23.14 -8.63
CA THR A 41 -11.78 -24.13 -9.53
C THR A 41 -10.48 -23.54 -10.07
N ALA A 42 -9.49 -24.36 -10.42
CA ALA A 42 -8.16 -23.88 -10.86
C ALA A 42 -8.17 -22.93 -12.08
N LYS A 43 -9.29 -22.82 -12.81
CA LYS A 43 -9.48 -21.92 -13.95
C LYS A 43 -10.35 -20.69 -13.65
N SER A 44 -10.89 -20.58 -12.44
CA SER A 44 -11.71 -19.43 -12.06
C SER A 44 -10.80 -18.22 -11.84
N GLU A 45 -11.09 -17.13 -12.55
CA GLU A 45 -10.54 -15.82 -12.23
C GLU A 45 -11.20 -15.30 -10.96
N ILE A 46 -10.37 -14.84 -10.04
CA ILE A 46 -10.79 -14.25 -8.77
C ILE A 46 -10.11 -12.92 -8.58
N GLU A 47 -10.77 -12.04 -7.85
CA GLU A 47 -10.23 -10.77 -7.40
C GLU A 47 -9.77 -10.95 -5.96
N VAL A 48 -8.50 -10.67 -5.72
CA VAL A 48 -7.85 -10.82 -4.42
C VAL A 48 -7.01 -9.60 -4.12
N GLU A 49 -6.98 -9.24 -2.84
CA GLU A 49 -6.09 -8.20 -2.33
C GLU A 49 -4.73 -8.83 -2.00
N VAL A 50 -3.67 -8.33 -2.63
CA VAL A 50 -2.30 -8.83 -2.44
C VAL A 50 -1.44 -7.72 -1.86
N SER A 51 -0.68 -8.05 -0.81
CA SER A 51 0.21 -7.11 -0.13
C SER A 51 1.41 -6.75 -0.99
N VAL A 52 1.83 -5.49 -0.89
CA VAL A 52 2.99 -4.96 -1.61
C VAL A 52 4.18 -4.91 -0.65
N ASN A 53 5.29 -5.49 -1.07
CA ASN A 53 6.57 -5.40 -0.38
C ASN A 53 7.53 -4.56 -1.20
N PHE A 54 8.25 -3.65 -0.55
CA PHE A 54 9.26 -2.82 -1.19
C PHE A 54 10.63 -3.48 -1.01
N ILE A 55 11.43 -3.50 -2.07
CA ILE A 55 12.81 -4.02 -2.07
C ILE A 55 13.77 -2.92 -2.54
N GLY A 56 15.02 -2.96 -2.10
CA GLY A 56 16.01 -1.95 -2.49
C GLY A 56 15.95 -0.65 -1.66
N GLU A 57 15.34 -0.69 -0.47
CA GLU A 57 15.31 0.45 0.47
C GLU A 57 16.70 1.01 0.78
N GLU A 58 17.70 0.14 0.96
CA GLU A 58 19.08 0.55 1.24
C GLU A 58 19.82 1.11 0.01
N GLU A 59 19.40 0.78 -1.20
CA GLU A 59 20.07 1.24 -2.42
C GLU A 59 19.51 2.57 -2.92
N SER A 60 18.25 2.86 -2.61
CA SER A 60 17.53 4.06 -3.01
C SER A 60 18.26 5.36 -2.65
N PRO A 61 18.65 6.20 -3.64
CA PRO A 61 19.28 7.48 -3.37
C PRO A 61 18.32 8.43 -2.62
N GLY A 62 17.01 8.36 -2.88
CA GLY A 62 16.01 9.15 -2.19
C GLY A 62 15.94 8.87 -0.69
N LEU A 63 15.99 7.60 -0.28
CA LEU A 63 16.02 7.23 1.15
C LEU A 63 17.37 7.55 1.80
N LYS A 64 18.48 7.32 1.09
CA LYS A 64 19.84 7.68 1.57
C LYS A 64 20.02 9.17 1.81
N GLN A 65 19.39 10.01 1.01
CA GLN A 65 19.44 11.47 1.15
C GLN A 65 18.51 12.01 2.25
N GLY A 66 17.88 11.14 3.05
CA GLY A 66 16.97 11.53 4.13
C GLY A 66 15.52 11.67 3.69
N GLY A 67 15.15 11.14 2.52
CA GLY A 67 13.76 10.97 2.13
C GLY A 67 13.05 9.93 3.00
N ALA A 68 11.73 10.03 3.09
CA ALA A 68 10.87 9.04 3.73
C ALA A 68 9.98 8.37 2.67
N LEU A 69 9.84 7.04 2.75
CA LEU A 69 8.91 6.30 1.90
C LEU A 69 7.48 6.50 2.40
N ASN A 70 6.66 7.18 1.60
CA ASN A 70 5.23 7.30 1.85
C ASN A 70 4.47 6.24 1.05
N VAL A 71 3.99 5.20 1.73
CA VAL A 71 3.18 4.13 1.12
C VAL A 71 1.72 4.54 1.13
N VAL A 72 1.15 4.77 -0.07
CA VAL A 72 -0.26 5.15 -0.23
C VAL A 72 -1.18 3.93 -0.09
N ARG A 73 -0.72 2.77 -0.59
CA ARG A 73 -1.45 1.51 -0.54
C ARG A 73 -0.52 0.36 -0.18
N TYR A 74 -0.80 -0.29 0.95
CA TYR A 74 -0.08 -1.49 1.39
C TYR A 74 -0.54 -2.76 0.68
N ALA A 75 -1.68 -2.71 0.00
CA ALA A 75 -2.22 -3.82 -0.75
C ALA A 75 -2.95 -3.33 -2.01
N ILE A 76 -2.94 -4.19 -3.03
CA ILE A 76 -3.50 -3.90 -4.35
C ILE A 76 -4.46 -5.03 -4.73
N GLU A 77 -5.64 -4.64 -5.23
CA GLU A 77 -6.60 -5.57 -5.81
C GLU A 77 -6.13 -6.04 -7.19
N VAL A 78 -5.88 -7.34 -7.29
CA VAL A 78 -5.47 -7.98 -8.54
C VAL A 78 -6.43 -9.09 -8.92
N LYS A 79 -6.64 -9.22 -10.23
CA LYS A 79 -7.34 -10.34 -10.86
C LYS A 79 -6.32 -11.38 -11.28
N CYS A 80 -6.41 -12.57 -10.69
CA CYS A 80 -5.56 -13.69 -11.01
C CYS A 80 -6.35 -15.00 -11.01
N PRO A 81 -5.89 -16.03 -11.74
CA PRO A 81 -6.48 -17.35 -11.64
C PRO A 81 -6.20 -17.92 -10.24
N ALA A 82 -7.18 -18.65 -9.68
CA ALA A 82 -7.09 -19.20 -8.33
C ALA A 82 -5.87 -20.13 -8.08
N GLY A 83 -5.19 -20.59 -9.13
CA GLY A 83 -3.96 -21.41 -9.03
C GLY A 83 -2.65 -20.63 -9.10
N SER A 84 -2.67 -19.31 -9.28
CA SER A 84 -1.46 -18.48 -9.43
C SER A 84 -1.55 -17.19 -8.64
N ILE A 85 -2.11 -17.27 -7.42
CA ILE A 85 -2.21 -16.14 -6.50
C ILE A 85 -0.82 -15.86 -5.93
N PRO A 86 -0.23 -14.69 -6.17
CA PRO A 86 0.99 -14.29 -5.50
C PRO A 86 0.68 -13.94 -4.04
N GLU A 87 1.56 -14.31 -3.11
CA GLU A 87 1.44 -13.95 -1.69
C GLU A 87 1.84 -12.49 -1.43
N ASN A 88 2.79 -11.98 -2.22
CA ASN A 88 3.28 -10.62 -2.19
C ASN A 88 3.66 -10.15 -3.61
N ILE A 89 3.62 -8.83 -3.81
CA ILE A 89 4.14 -8.16 -5.01
C ILE A 89 5.37 -7.37 -4.59
N GLU A 90 6.51 -7.70 -5.17
CA GLU A 90 7.76 -6.98 -4.93
C GLU A 90 7.83 -5.74 -5.83
N VAL A 91 8.12 -4.60 -5.23
CA VAL A 91 8.29 -3.32 -5.90
C VAL A 91 9.69 -2.82 -5.62
N ASP A 92 10.48 -2.70 -6.68
CA ASP A 92 11.86 -2.21 -6.60
C ASP A 92 11.87 -0.68 -6.48
N ILE A 93 12.50 -0.18 -5.42
CA ILE A 93 12.66 1.24 -5.14
C ILE A 93 14.12 1.71 -5.19
N SER A 94 15.04 0.85 -5.63
CA SER A 94 16.49 1.09 -5.66
C SER A 94 16.91 2.30 -6.50
N ALA A 95 16.13 2.65 -7.53
CA ALA A 95 16.42 3.73 -8.46
C ALA A 95 15.67 5.05 -8.15
N LEU A 96 14.84 5.12 -7.11
CA LEU A 96 13.99 6.29 -6.84
C LEU A 96 14.73 7.44 -6.18
N GLU A 97 14.47 8.65 -6.66
CA GLU A 97 14.94 9.91 -6.07
C GLU A 97 13.85 10.55 -5.19
N ILE A 98 14.21 11.62 -4.49
CA ILE A 98 13.24 12.33 -3.67
C ILE A 98 12.26 13.09 -4.57
N GLY A 99 10.96 12.89 -4.36
CA GLY A 99 9.89 13.46 -5.16
C GLY A 99 9.31 12.47 -6.19
N ASP A 100 9.96 11.32 -6.40
CA ASP A 100 9.47 10.31 -7.33
C ASP A 100 8.30 9.50 -6.76
N SER A 101 7.38 9.14 -7.65
CA SER A 101 6.21 8.33 -7.35
C SER A 101 6.15 7.08 -8.22
N ILE A 102 5.90 5.93 -7.61
CA ILE A 102 5.68 4.67 -8.32
C ILE A 102 4.21 4.51 -8.61
N HIS A 103 3.89 4.24 -9.87
CA HIS A 103 2.55 3.90 -10.32
C HIS A 103 2.39 2.39 -10.53
N ILE A 104 1.15 1.92 -10.56
CA ILE A 104 0.83 0.52 -10.85
C ILE A 104 1.41 0.03 -12.18
N SER A 105 1.52 0.92 -13.17
CA SER A 105 2.03 0.61 -14.50
C SER A 105 3.54 0.34 -14.54
N ASP A 106 4.29 0.81 -13.54
CA ASP A 106 5.74 0.63 -13.44
C ASP A 106 6.12 -0.69 -12.72
N ILE A 107 5.12 -1.39 -12.17
CA ILE A 107 5.35 -2.61 -11.40
C ILE A 107 5.39 -3.84 -12.29
N THR A 108 6.41 -4.66 -12.10
CA THR A 108 6.51 -5.97 -12.74
C THR A 108 5.56 -6.96 -12.08
N LEU A 109 4.39 -7.14 -12.68
CA LEU A 109 3.41 -8.14 -12.22
C LEU A 109 3.80 -9.56 -12.67
N PRO A 110 3.62 -10.59 -11.81
CA PRO A 110 3.89 -11.97 -12.18
C PRO A 110 2.90 -12.51 -13.23
N LYS A 111 3.30 -13.57 -13.94
CA LYS A 111 2.54 -14.12 -15.09
C LYS A 111 1.10 -14.45 -14.74
N GLY A 112 0.14 -13.85 -15.47
CA GLY A 112 -1.29 -14.13 -15.34
C GLY A 112 -2.01 -13.29 -14.28
N VAL A 113 -1.33 -12.31 -13.68
CA VAL A 113 -1.93 -11.33 -12.76
C VAL A 113 -2.19 -10.04 -13.51
N SER A 114 -3.42 -9.55 -13.43
CA SER A 114 -3.83 -8.26 -14.00
C SER A 114 -4.35 -7.36 -12.87
N PRO A 115 -4.07 -6.05 -12.89
CA PRO A 115 -4.63 -5.14 -11.90
C PRO A 115 -6.15 -5.08 -12.10
N SER A 116 -6.92 -5.19 -11.02
CA SER A 116 -8.38 -5.22 -11.14
C SER A 116 -8.93 -3.91 -11.72
N ILE A 117 -8.28 -2.80 -11.36
CA ILE A 117 -8.54 -1.45 -11.85
C ILE A 117 -7.48 -1.14 -12.91
N SER A 118 -7.77 -1.47 -14.16
CA SER A 118 -6.88 -1.19 -15.30
C SER A 118 -7.14 0.17 -15.95
N ASP A 119 -8.16 0.90 -15.50
CA ASP A 119 -8.63 2.15 -16.14
C ASP A 119 -7.93 3.41 -15.62
N ARG A 120 -7.15 3.31 -14.53
CA ARG A 120 -6.44 4.46 -13.95
C ARG A 120 -5.08 4.08 -13.42
N ASP A 121 -4.08 4.90 -13.73
CA ASP A 121 -2.80 4.90 -13.06
C ASP A 121 -2.94 5.50 -11.67
N PHE A 122 -2.75 4.68 -10.64
CA PHE A 122 -2.73 5.13 -9.26
C PHE A 122 -1.33 4.97 -8.68
N THR A 123 -0.97 5.93 -7.82
CA THR A 123 0.28 5.92 -7.07
C THR A 123 0.19 4.91 -5.92
N ILE A 124 1.26 4.13 -5.76
CA ILE A 124 1.38 3.08 -4.74
C ILE A 124 2.31 3.54 -3.62
N ALA A 125 3.44 4.15 -4.00
CA ALA A 125 4.37 4.75 -3.08
C ALA A 125 4.97 6.03 -3.66
N THR A 126 5.40 6.93 -2.79
CA THR A 126 6.08 8.17 -3.15
C THR A 126 7.21 8.41 -2.17
N VAL A 127 8.37 8.83 -2.65
CA VAL A 127 9.48 9.24 -1.78
C VAL A 127 9.33 10.73 -1.51
N ILE A 128 9.09 11.09 -0.25
CA ILE A 128 8.94 12.50 0.16
C ILE A 128 10.21 12.99 0.85
N ASN A 129 10.55 14.28 0.72
CA ASN A 129 11.60 14.87 1.55
C ASN A 129 11.17 14.81 3.01
N SER A 130 11.94 14.13 3.86
CA SER A 130 11.71 14.25 5.29
C SER A 130 12.20 15.61 5.76
N ARG A 131 11.31 16.44 6.31
CA ARG A 131 11.69 17.74 6.92
C ARG A 131 12.47 17.59 8.23
N THR A 132 12.81 16.36 8.65
CA THR A 132 13.42 16.09 9.96
C THR A 132 14.95 16.00 9.94
N SER A 133 15.62 16.25 8.82
CA SER A 133 17.08 16.39 8.75
C SER A 133 17.52 17.82 8.46
N THR A 134 16.83 18.80 9.05
CA THR A 134 17.34 20.18 9.16
C THR A 134 17.07 20.68 10.58
N THR A 135 17.83 20.14 11.52
CA THR A 135 18.18 20.87 12.75
C THR A 135 19.66 20.65 12.98
N GLU A 136 20.47 21.27 12.14
CA GLU A 136 21.75 21.90 12.47
C GLU A 136 22.22 22.63 11.21
N GLU A 137 22.16 23.98 11.27
CA GLU A 137 22.72 24.98 10.34
C GLU A 137 21.99 25.06 8.97
N GLU A 138 21.44 26.19 8.48
CA GLU A 138 21.83 27.60 8.55
C GLU A 138 20.61 28.52 8.37
N VAL A 139 20.80 29.75 8.84
CA VAL A 139 19.90 30.93 8.84
C VAL A 139 19.91 31.70 7.51
N GLU A 140 18.88 32.54 7.31
CA GLU A 140 18.75 33.62 6.29
C GLU A 140 18.59 33.12 4.83
N ASP A 141 17.70 33.62 3.96
CA ASP A 141 17.02 34.90 3.81
C ASP A 141 15.83 34.70 2.84
N ALA A 142 14.70 35.34 3.11
CA ALA A 142 13.84 35.98 2.10
C ALA A 142 12.77 36.77 2.85
N THR A 143 13.20 37.94 3.27
CA THR A 143 12.38 39.05 3.76
C THR A 143 11.54 39.62 2.60
N ASP A 144 10.47 40.33 2.96
CA ASP A 144 9.78 41.37 2.16
C ASP A 144 8.70 40.84 1.21
N SER A 145 7.48 41.34 1.14
CA SER A 145 6.77 42.56 1.56
C SER A 145 5.28 42.24 1.32
N GLU A 146 4.24 42.83 1.88
CA GLU A 146 3.94 43.96 2.75
C GLU A 146 2.45 43.70 3.13
N THR A 147 2.00 43.87 4.38
CA THR A 147 1.39 45.12 4.91
C THR A 147 0.15 45.52 4.10
N GLU A 148 -1.04 45.62 4.67
CA GLU A 148 -1.50 46.62 5.66
C GLU A 148 -2.83 46.12 6.24
N GLU A 149 -2.96 46.07 7.58
CA GLU A 149 -3.68 47.07 8.40
C GLU A 149 -5.19 47.11 8.13
N ALA A 150 -6.07 47.06 9.12
CA ALA A 150 -6.15 47.98 10.25
C ALA A 150 -7.14 47.40 11.28
N VAL A 151 -6.74 47.22 12.56
CA VAL A 151 -7.00 48.07 13.75
C VAL A 151 -8.50 48.36 14.02
N GLU A 152 -9.05 48.37 15.24
CA GLU A 152 -8.49 48.46 16.59
C GLU A 152 -9.61 48.18 17.64
N ALA A 153 -9.18 47.87 18.87
CA ALA A 153 -9.73 48.30 20.17
C ALA A 153 -11.16 47.83 20.57
N ASP A 154 -11.51 47.56 21.82
CA ASP A 154 -11.03 48.15 23.07
C ASP A 154 -11.41 47.24 24.26
N LYS A 155 -10.49 47.14 25.23
CA LYS A 155 -10.66 47.12 26.70
C LYS A 155 -11.85 46.41 27.39
N GLU A 156 -11.44 45.61 28.38
CA GLU A 156 -11.82 45.80 29.80
C GLU A 156 -13.26 45.45 30.21
N SER A 157 -13.44 44.22 30.70
CA SER A 157 -14.08 43.91 32.00
C SER A 157 -13.90 42.44 32.37
#